data_AF-A0AAN6V415-F1
#
_entry.id   AF-A0AAN6V415-F1
#
_cell.length_a   1.000
_cell.length_b   1.000
_cell.length_c   1.000
_cell.angle_alpha   90.00
_cell.angle_beta   90.00
_cell.angle_gamma   90.00
#
_symmetry.space_group_name_H-M   'P 1'
#
loop_
_entity.id
_entity.type
_entity.pdbx_description
1 polymer ?
#
loop_
_entity_poly.entity_id
_entity_poly.type
_entity_poly.pdbx_seq_one_letter_code
_entity_poly.pdbx_strand_id
1 'polypeptide(L)'
;MPLLQLPPEILLHILRYLGSQFFAHDTRRLTISRGWYHLAWTVFLRDVRLTPESLETFTQNDLILQRSSPHMVSVDISLPLRPKRDLSPSPPADDDEIDGPFLHLDSSLAKFATILPGCSGIRSLNIHTHVYISPEHFGNVASLNALRVTNLLSPPHLTSLDLDTAACRLESQPDSNVHVCNVISALLPSLRRLRCRMEHICEEILQLPSAGSATLEEVIINMSIFRYHDDDIIASRFSKSCGAAVRAVTSLRIALETQAVTLAARIPNPRMVRIISHKGPFLEVYAFDAITKTRLQLENNLEWDADGELLDEGNETEDSESDLFADDSPIEPVFNPYS
;
A
#
# COMPACT_ATOMS: atom_id res chain seq x y z
N MET A 1 -34.26 -32.15 4.39
CA MET A 1 -33.21 -32.50 3.41
C MET A 1 -31.86 -32.27 4.08
N PRO A 2 -30.91 -33.22 4.01
CA PRO A 2 -29.55 -32.99 4.50
C PRO A 2 -28.87 -31.88 3.69
N LEU A 3 -28.08 -31.05 4.36
CA LEU A 3 -27.43 -29.87 3.77
C LEU A 3 -26.67 -30.17 2.47
N LEU A 4 -26.03 -31.35 2.39
CA LEU A 4 -25.24 -31.78 1.22
C LEU A 4 -26.07 -32.20 0.00
N GLN A 5 -27.40 -32.28 0.12
CA GLN A 5 -28.30 -32.56 -1.01
C GLN A 5 -28.89 -31.29 -1.63
N LEU A 6 -28.53 -30.11 -1.10
CA LEU A 6 -28.94 -28.85 -1.70
C LEU A 6 -28.30 -28.66 -3.09
N PRO A 7 -28.99 -27.95 -4.02
CA PRO A 7 -28.39 -27.58 -5.29
C PRO A 7 -27.09 -26.78 -5.12
N PRO A 8 -26.08 -26.96 -6.00
CA PRO A 8 -24.80 -26.27 -5.92
C PRO A 8 -24.92 -24.74 -5.83
N GLU A 9 -25.94 -24.14 -6.43
CA GLU A 9 -26.19 -22.70 -6.42
C GLU A 9 -26.58 -22.21 -5.03
N ILE A 10 -27.42 -22.97 -4.32
CA ILE A 10 -27.84 -22.66 -2.96
C ILE A 10 -26.65 -22.83 -2.02
N LEU A 11 -25.87 -23.90 -2.19
CA LEU A 11 -24.63 -24.10 -1.42
C LEU A 11 -23.65 -22.95 -1.67
N LEU A 12 -23.41 -22.57 -2.92
CA LEU A 12 -22.52 -21.46 -3.24
C LEU A 12 -22.99 -20.15 -2.63
N HIS A 13 -24.30 -19.88 -2.59
CA HIS A 13 -24.86 -18.71 -1.94
C HIS A 13 -24.59 -18.72 -0.43
N ILE A 14 -24.81 -19.85 0.25
CA ILE A 14 -24.47 -20.03 1.66
C ILE A 14 -22.97 -19.81 1.90
N LEU A 15 -22.10 -20.42 1.09
CA LEU A 15 -20.65 -20.28 1.23
C LEU A 15 -20.20 -18.84 1.00
N ARG A 16 -20.77 -18.14 0.01
CA ARG A 16 -20.51 -16.72 -0.24
C ARG A 16 -20.92 -15.84 0.95
N TYR A 17 -22.01 -16.18 1.62
CA TYR A 17 -22.43 -15.48 2.84
C TYR A 17 -21.45 -15.70 4.00
N LEU A 18 -20.89 -16.90 4.13
CA LEU A 18 -19.84 -17.19 5.12
C LEU A 18 -18.52 -16.47 4.80
N GLY A 19 -18.21 -16.30 3.51
CA GLY A 19 -17.04 -15.57 3.03
C GLY A 19 -15.73 -16.36 3.11
N SER A 20 -14.67 -15.76 2.58
CA SER A 20 -13.31 -16.32 2.52
C SER A 20 -12.70 -16.51 3.92
N GLN A 21 -12.91 -15.55 4.82
CA GLN A 21 -12.39 -15.58 6.20
C GLN A 21 -12.86 -16.79 7.01
N PHE A 22 -14.09 -17.26 6.78
CA PHE A 22 -14.62 -18.45 7.45
C PHE A 22 -13.77 -19.70 7.19
N PHE A 23 -13.22 -19.84 5.99
CA PHE A 23 -12.33 -20.96 5.63
C PHE A 23 -10.88 -20.69 6.01
N ALA A 24 -10.43 -19.44 5.94
CA ALA A 24 -9.07 -19.07 6.36
C ALA A 24 -8.82 -19.37 7.85
N HIS A 25 -9.84 -19.22 8.69
CA HIS A 25 -9.74 -19.53 10.13
C HIS A 25 -9.61 -21.03 10.43
N ASP A 26 -10.19 -21.91 9.60
CA ASP A 26 -10.03 -23.37 9.74
C ASP A 26 -10.18 -24.04 8.37
N THR A 27 -9.03 -24.38 7.76
CA THR A 27 -8.97 -24.95 6.41
C THR A 27 -9.59 -26.34 6.32
N ARG A 28 -9.80 -27.05 7.44
CA ARG A 28 -10.51 -28.34 7.47
C ARG A 28 -11.98 -28.18 7.09
N ARG A 29 -12.53 -26.96 7.17
CA ARG A 29 -13.87 -26.62 6.67
C ARG A 29 -13.99 -26.75 5.16
N LEU A 30 -12.88 -26.84 4.43
CA LEU A 30 -12.88 -27.14 2.99
C LEU A 30 -13.16 -28.63 2.73
N THR A 31 -12.83 -29.53 3.66
CA THR A 31 -12.79 -30.99 3.42
C THR A 31 -14.03 -31.74 3.89
N ILE A 32 -15.20 -31.10 3.98
CA ILE A 32 -16.45 -31.72 4.45
C ILE A 32 -16.93 -32.82 3.48
N SER A 33 -16.93 -32.53 2.18
CA SER A 33 -17.26 -33.48 1.11
C SER A 33 -16.63 -33.02 -0.20
N ARG A 34 -16.61 -33.87 -1.23
CA ARG A 34 -16.02 -33.51 -2.54
C ARG A 34 -16.76 -32.34 -3.20
N GLY A 35 -18.08 -32.36 -3.23
CA GLY A 35 -18.89 -31.28 -3.82
C GLY A 35 -18.71 -29.97 -3.05
N TRP A 36 -18.71 -30.05 -1.72
CA TRP A 36 -18.42 -28.91 -0.85
C TRP A 36 -17.04 -28.33 -1.11
N TYR A 37 -16.01 -29.16 -1.19
CA TYR A 37 -14.63 -28.73 -1.44
C TYR A 37 -14.52 -27.92 -2.73
N HIS A 38 -15.11 -28.38 -3.84
CA HIS A 38 -15.06 -27.65 -5.10
C HIS A 38 -15.71 -26.26 -5.00
N LEU A 39 -16.88 -26.14 -4.36
CA LEU A 39 -17.57 -24.85 -4.21
C LEU A 39 -16.88 -23.94 -3.19
N ALA A 40 -16.51 -24.48 -2.03
CA ALA A 40 -15.86 -23.75 -0.95
C ALA A 40 -14.51 -23.19 -1.41
N TRP A 41 -13.77 -23.92 -2.25
CA TRP A 41 -12.53 -23.45 -2.85
C TRP A 41 -12.71 -22.17 -3.66
N THR A 42 -13.80 -22.05 -4.44
CA THR A 42 -14.09 -20.83 -5.22
C THR A 42 -14.36 -19.61 -4.36
N VAL A 43 -14.90 -19.81 -3.15
CA VAL A 43 -15.16 -18.72 -2.20
C VAL A 43 -13.92 -18.40 -1.38
N PHE A 44 -13.20 -19.43 -0.94
CA PHE A 44 -11.97 -19.28 -0.16
C PHE A 44 -10.91 -18.47 -0.92
N LEU A 45 -10.71 -18.78 -2.21
CA LEU A 45 -9.71 -18.12 -3.04
C LEU A 45 -10.18 -16.80 -3.66
N ARG A 46 -11.39 -16.34 -3.33
CA ARG A 46 -11.91 -15.08 -3.84
C ARG A 46 -11.11 -13.89 -3.31
N ASP A 47 -10.76 -13.92 -2.02
CA ASP A 47 -9.99 -12.90 -1.34
C ASP A 47 -8.73 -13.54 -0.75
N VAL A 48 -7.63 -13.42 -1.47
CA VAL A 48 -6.35 -14.05 -1.10
C VAL A 48 -5.54 -13.08 -0.27
N ARG A 49 -5.10 -13.52 0.92
CA ARG A 49 -4.19 -12.78 1.80
C ARG A 49 -2.83 -13.45 1.82
N LEU A 50 -1.79 -12.70 1.48
CA LEU A 50 -0.42 -13.18 1.34
C LEU A 50 0.51 -12.45 2.31
N THR A 51 1.18 -13.22 3.17
CA THR A 51 2.35 -12.79 3.94
C THR A 51 3.60 -13.18 3.14
N PRO A 52 4.82 -12.78 3.53
CA PRO A 52 6.04 -13.21 2.85
C PRO A 52 6.14 -14.75 2.76
N GLU A 53 5.86 -15.46 3.85
CA GLU A 53 5.94 -16.92 3.92
C GLU A 53 4.87 -17.60 3.08
N SER A 54 3.64 -17.09 3.12
CA SER A 54 2.56 -17.66 2.32
C SER A 54 2.68 -17.30 0.84
N LEU A 55 3.20 -16.12 0.50
CA LEU A 55 3.56 -15.72 -0.87
C LEU A 55 4.65 -16.63 -1.43
N GLU A 56 5.70 -16.91 -0.67
CA GLU A 56 6.75 -17.84 -1.06
C GLU A 56 6.17 -19.24 -1.30
N THR A 57 5.45 -19.79 -0.32
CA THR A 57 4.82 -21.11 -0.43
C THR A 57 3.87 -21.18 -1.64
N PHE A 58 3.09 -20.11 -1.86
CA PHE A 58 2.13 -20.01 -2.95
C PHE A 58 2.84 -19.97 -4.31
N THR A 59 3.94 -19.23 -4.42
CA THR A 59 4.70 -19.08 -5.67
C THR A 59 5.65 -20.24 -5.96
N GLN A 60 5.90 -21.12 -5.00
CA GLN A 60 6.63 -22.39 -5.20
C GLN A 60 5.75 -23.51 -5.77
N ASN A 61 4.41 -23.37 -5.76
CA ASN A 61 3.49 -24.42 -6.16
C ASN A 61 2.63 -24.02 -7.38
N ASP A 62 3.13 -24.33 -8.57
CA ASP A 62 2.47 -24.01 -9.86
C ASP A 62 1.05 -24.58 -9.97
N LEU A 63 0.77 -25.72 -9.35
CA LEU A 63 -0.56 -26.34 -9.39
C LEU A 63 -1.58 -25.53 -8.56
N ILE A 64 -1.16 -25.02 -7.39
CA ILE A 64 -1.99 -24.12 -6.59
C ILE A 64 -2.24 -22.83 -7.35
N LEU A 65 -1.19 -22.27 -7.97
CA LEU A 65 -1.28 -21.06 -8.78
C LEU A 65 -2.30 -21.22 -9.91
N GLN A 66 -2.13 -22.21 -10.79
CA GLN A 66 -3.03 -22.45 -11.91
C GLN A 66 -4.49 -22.68 -11.48
N ARG A 67 -4.68 -23.38 -10.35
CA ARG A 67 -6.01 -23.67 -9.82
C ARG A 67 -6.65 -22.46 -9.12
N SER A 68 -5.85 -21.52 -8.65
CA SER A 68 -6.30 -20.36 -7.89
C SER A 68 -6.63 -19.16 -8.76
N SER A 69 -5.84 -18.93 -9.81
CA SER A 69 -5.97 -17.78 -10.71
C SER A 69 -7.40 -17.49 -11.21
N PRO A 70 -8.22 -18.50 -11.60
CA PRO A 70 -9.57 -18.24 -12.10
C PRO A 70 -10.56 -17.73 -11.04
N HIS A 71 -10.23 -17.86 -9.76
CA HIS A 71 -11.13 -17.55 -8.65
C HIS A 71 -10.74 -16.28 -7.89
N MET A 72 -9.52 -15.78 -8.09
CA MET A 72 -9.01 -14.59 -7.40
C MET A 72 -9.73 -13.33 -7.87
N VAL A 73 -10.29 -12.59 -6.93
CA VAL A 73 -10.96 -11.30 -7.16
C VAL A 73 -10.26 -10.18 -6.40
N SER A 74 -9.88 -10.44 -5.16
CA SER A 74 -9.12 -9.53 -4.31
C SER A 74 -7.82 -10.18 -3.86
N VAL A 75 -6.73 -9.42 -3.90
CA VAL A 75 -5.43 -9.84 -3.40
C VAL A 75 -4.94 -8.80 -2.41
N ASP A 76 -4.55 -9.27 -1.24
CA ASP A 76 -4.00 -8.47 -0.15
C ASP A 76 -2.63 -9.03 0.20
N ILE A 77 -1.59 -8.21 0.02
CA ILE A 77 -0.21 -8.54 0.30
C ILE A 77 0.22 -7.73 1.51
N SER A 78 0.48 -8.40 2.62
CA SER A 78 0.93 -7.80 3.86
C SER A 78 2.38 -8.16 4.12
N LEU A 79 3.24 -7.16 4.12
CA LEU A 79 4.70 -7.30 4.23
C LEU A 79 5.16 -6.75 5.59
N PRO A 80 5.29 -7.61 6.63
CA PRO A 80 5.99 -7.24 7.86
C PRO A 80 7.44 -7.01 7.49
N LEU A 81 7.92 -5.78 7.49
CA LEU A 81 9.31 -5.50 7.16
C LEU A 81 10.13 -5.38 8.44
N ARG A 82 11.26 -6.08 8.46
CA ARG A 82 12.29 -5.90 9.48
C ARG A 82 13.29 -4.87 8.99
N PRO A 83 13.71 -3.92 9.83
CA PRO A 83 14.81 -3.03 9.49
C PRO A 83 16.07 -3.87 9.20
N LYS A 84 16.85 -3.48 8.18
CA LYS A 84 18.17 -4.10 7.96
C LYS A 84 18.99 -3.89 9.23
N ARG A 85 19.53 -4.94 9.82
CA ARG A 85 20.58 -4.77 10.83
C ARG A 85 21.76 -4.17 10.07
N ASP A 86 22.21 -2.98 10.46
CA ASP A 86 23.51 -2.53 10.02
C ASP A 86 24.49 -3.63 10.42
N LEU A 87 25.22 -4.15 9.43
CA LEU A 87 26.31 -5.09 9.63
C LEU A 87 27.44 -4.33 10.35
N SER A 88 27.20 -3.96 11.60
CA SER A 88 28.25 -3.67 12.54
C SER A 88 29.18 -4.88 12.53
N PRO A 89 30.50 -4.70 12.42
CA PRO A 89 31.47 -5.79 12.37
C PRO A 89 31.62 -6.49 13.72
N SER A 90 30.54 -6.68 14.48
CA SER A 90 30.53 -7.53 15.65
C SER A 90 30.94 -8.94 15.22
N PRO A 91 31.84 -9.60 15.96
CA PRO A 91 32.34 -10.91 15.60
C PRO A 91 31.18 -11.90 15.44
N PRO A 92 31.34 -12.91 14.56
CA PRO A 92 30.32 -13.93 14.31
C PRO A 92 30.12 -14.74 15.60
N ALA A 93 29.20 -14.31 16.44
CA ALA A 93 28.50 -15.22 17.32
C ALA A 93 27.58 -16.04 16.40
N ASP A 94 27.45 -17.34 16.68
CA ASP A 94 26.80 -18.39 15.88
C ASP A 94 25.28 -18.18 15.63
N ASP A 95 24.86 -17.00 15.17
CA ASP A 95 23.48 -16.64 14.82
C ASP A 95 23.22 -16.92 13.33
N ASP A 96 23.29 -18.19 12.93
CA ASP A 96 22.94 -18.68 11.59
C ASP A 96 21.41 -18.63 11.29
N GLU A 97 20.57 -18.11 12.20
CA GLU A 97 19.14 -18.44 12.20
C GLU A 97 18.16 -17.32 11.80
N ILE A 98 18.59 -16.09 11.49
CA ILE A 98 17.64 -14.95 11.42
C ILE A 98 17.64 -14.15 10.10
N ASP A 99 18.09 -14.72 8.98
CA ASP A 99 17.89 -14.11 7.64
C ASP A 99 16.80 -14.81 6.79
N GLY A 100 16.20 -15.89 7.30
CA GLY A 100 15.43 -16.87 6.52
C GLY A 100 14.28 -16.38 5.61
N PRO A 101 13.31 -15.56 6.07
CA PRO A 101 12.07 -15.36 5.30
C PRO A 101 12.09 -14.20 4.29
N PHE A 102 13.02 -13.24 4.40
CA PHE A 102 13.04 -12.06 3.52
C PHE A 102 13.95 -12.21 2.30
N LEU A 103 14.92 -13.12 2.34
CA LEU A 103 15.85 -13.38 1.24
C LEU A 103 15.14 -13.71 -0.08
N HIS A 104 13.98 -14.35 -0.01
CA HIS A 104 13.22 -14.76 -1.19
C HIS A 104 12.07 -13.83 -1.57
N LEU A 105 11.78 -12.79 -0.78
CA LEU A 105 10.60 -11.94 -0.97
C LEU A 105 10.57 -11.33 -2.38
N ASP A 106 11.67 -10.73 -2.84
CA ASP A 106 11.76 -10.14 -4.18
C ASP A 106 11.54 -11.18 -5.28
N SER A 107 12.05 -12.40 -5.10
CA SER A 107 11.87 -13.48 -6.06
C SER A 107 10.43 -13.98 -6.10
N SER A 108 9.77 -14.05 -4.94
CA SER A 108 8.37 -14.45 -4.80
C SER A 108 7.44 -13.38 -5.38
N LEU A 109 7.68 -12.09 -5.10
CA LEU A 109 6.96 -10.98 -5.72
C LEU A 109 7.14 -10.98 -7.25
N ALA A 110 8.36 -11.21 -7.73
CA ALA A 110 8.63 -11.31 -9.16
C ALA A 110 7.84 -12.44 -9.81
N LYS A 111 7.88 -13.65 -9.24
CA LYS A 111 7.10 -14.80 -9.73
C LYS A 111 5.62 -14.50 -9.70
N PHE A 112 5.11 -13.97 -8.60
CA PHE A 112 3.69 -13.67 -8.46
C PHE A 112 3.20 -12.63 -9.49
N ALA A 113 4.02 -11.61 -9.75
CA ALA A 113 3.73 -10.61 -10.78
C ALA A 113 3.60 -11.19 -12.19
N THR A 114 4.26 -12.32 -12.51
CA THR A 114 4.09 -12.99 -13.82
C THR A 114 2.74 -13.70 -13.96
N ILE A 115 2.08 -14.01 -12.84
CA ILE A 115 0.85 -14.81 -12.80
C ILE A 115 -0.38 -13.91 -12.77
N LEU A 116 -0.29 -12.78 -12.06
CA LEU A 116 -1.36 -11.81 -11.90
C LEU A 116 -2.05 -11.39 -13.22
N PRO A 117 -1.34 -11.17 -14.35
CA PRO A 117 -2.00 -10.88 -15.64
C PRO A 117 -2.93 -12.00 -16.14
N GLY A 118 -2.66 -13.25 -15.78
CA GLY A 118 -3.51 -14.40 -16.09
C GLY A 118 -4.76 -14.51 -15.21
N CYS A 119 -4.80 -13.79 -14.09
CA CYS A 119 -5.93 -13.77 -13.17
C CYS A 119 -6.98 -12.74 -13.64
N SER A 120 -7.76 -13.09 -14.65
CA SER A 120 -8.78 -12.20 -15.25
C SER A 120 -9.88 -11.74 -14.29
N GLY A 121 -10.03 -12.39 -13.14
CA GLY A 121 -10.98 -12.06 -12.09
C GLY A 121 -10.55 -10.94 -11.15
N ILE A 122 -9.26 -10.57 -11.12
CA ILE A 122 -8.74 -9.61 -10.13
C ILE A 122 -9.32 -8.22 -10.39
N ARG A 123 -9.84 -7.62 -9.33
CA ARG A 123 -10.47 -6.29 -9.29
C ARG A 123 -9.90 -5.41 -8.20
N SER A 124 -9.37 -6.00 -7.13
CA SER A 124 -8.75 -5.30 -6.01
C SER A 124 -7.35 -5.83 -5.74
N LEU A 125 -6.40 -4.92 -5.55
CA LEU A 125 -5.04 -5.21 -5.12
C LEU A 125 -4.69 -4.28 -3.98
N ASN A 126 -4.32 -4.87 -2.85
CA ASN A 126 -3.91 -4.17 -1.66
C ASN A 126 -2.48 -4.61 -1.33
N ILE A 127 -1.57 -3.66 -1.16
CA ILE A 127 -0.18 -3.92 -0.78
C ILE A 127 0.13 -3.03 0.41
N HIS A 128 0.34 -3.66 1.57
CA HIS A 128 0.61 -2.97 2.82
C HIS A 128 1.94 -3.41 3.39
N THR A 129 2.75 -2.44 3.75
CA THR A 129 3.99 -2.65 4.50
C THR A 129 3.78 -2.16 5.93
N HIS A 130 4.25 -2.93 6.90
CA HIS A 130 4.24 -2.53 8.29
C HIS A 130 5.61 -2.83 8.89
N VAL A 131 6.19 -1.89 9.65
CA VAL A 131 7.47 -2.14 10.30
C VAL A 131 7.20 -2.74 11.68
N TYR A 132 7.83 -3.86 11.98
CA TYR A 132 8.05 -4.28 13.36
C TYR A 132 9.30 -3.56 13.87
N ILE A 133 9.14 -2.37 14.45
CA ILE A 133 10.27 -1.61 14.98
C ILE A 133 10.54 -2.09 16.40
N SER A 134 11.74 -2.62 16.63
CA SER A 134 12.38 -2.52 17.94
C SER A 134 12.95 -1.09 18.06
N PRO A 135 12.79 -0.39 19.20
CA PRO A 135 13.27 0.99 19.40
C PRO A 135 14.76 1.21 19.12
N GLU A 136 15.54 0.16 18.96
CA GLU A 136 16.99 0.24 18.78
C GLU A 136 17.42 0.48 17.31
N HIS A 137 16.50 0.36 16.34
CA HIS A 137 16.85 0.33 14.90
C HIS A 137 16.27 1.50 14.09
N PHE A 138 16.13 2.68 14.70
CA PHE A 138 15.70 3.90 14.02
C PHE A 138 16.75 4.38 13.02
N GLY A 139 16.67 3.90 11.78
CA GLY A 139 17.53 4.41 10.70
C GLY A 139 17.45 3.58 9.43
N ASN A 140 17.45 2.26 9.58
CA ASN A 140 17.40 1.35 8.43
C ASN A 140 15.98 1.04 8.01
N VAL A 141 15.53 1.72 6.95
CA VAL A 141 14.25 1.41 6.31
C VAL A 141 14.44 0.21 5.40
N ALA A 142 13.57 -0.78 5.52
CA ALA A 142 13.54 -1.89 4.57
C ALA A 142 13.27 -1.38 3.15
N SER A 143 13.92 -1.99 2.17
CA SER A 143 13.81 -1.62 0.76
C SER A 143 13.03 -2.69 -0.01
N LEU A 144 12.09 -2.28 -0.85
CA LEU A 144 11.46 -3.15 -1.85
C LEU A 144 11.85 -2.69 -3.24
N ASN A 145 12.04 -3.64 -4.15
CA ASN A 145 12.35 -3.32 -5.53
C ASN A 145 11.10 -2.72 -6.24
N ALA A 146 11.21 -1.47 -6.68
CA ALA A 146 10.11 -0.72 -7.29
C ALA A 146 9.56 -1.42 -8.54
N LEU A 147 10.42 -2.01 -9.38
CA LEU A 147 10.01 -2.74 -10.59
C LEU A 147 9.12 -3.94 -10.24
N ARG A 148 9.39 -4.63 -9.12
CA ARG A 148 8.56 -5.76 -8.68
C ARG A 148 7.18 -5.29 -8.27
N VAL A 149 7.11 -4.22 -7.49
CA VAL A 149 5.85 -3.60 -7.08
C VAL A 149 5.05 -3.14 -8.29
N THR A 150 5.66 -2.45 -9.26
CA THR A 150 4.95 -2.01 -10.47
C THR A 150 4.43 -3.16 -11.32
N ASN A 151 5.17 -4.28 -11.40
CA ASN A 151 4.71 -5.43 -12.15
C ASN A 151 3.45 -6.06 -11.52
N LEU A 152 3.28 -5.97 -10.19
CA LEU A 152 2.06 -6.41 -9.51
C LEU A 152 0.83 -5.57 -9.90
N LEU A 153 1.04 -4.32 -10.34
CA LEU A 153 -0.03 -3.41 -10.74
C LEU A 153 -0.54 -3.66 -12.18
N SER A 154 -0.02 -4.68 -12.87
CA SER A 154 -0.36 -5.00 -14.26
C SER A 154 -1.71 -5.72 -14.54
N PRO A 155 -2.53 -6.17 -13.56
CA PRO A 155 -3.83 -6.76 -13.87
C PRO A 155 -4.73 -5.83 -14.71
N PRO A 156 -5.26 -6.28 -15.86
CA PRO A 156 -5.94 -5.41 -16.84
C PRO A 156 -7.32 -4.92 -16.39
N HIS A 157 -7.87 -5.50 -15.33
CA HIS A 157 -9.21 -5.20 -14.84
C HIS A 157 -9.19 -4.64 -13.42
N LEU A 158 -8.05 -4.10 -12.99
CA LEU A 158 -7.92 -3.52 -11.66
C LEU A 158 -8.85 -2.31 -11.54
N THR A 159 -9.73 -2.36 -10.54
CA THR A 159 -10.71 -1.30 -10.21
C THR A 159 -10.47 -0.68 -8.83
N SER A 160 -9.72 -1.34 -7.96
CA SER A 160 -9.38 -0.84 -6.63
C SER A 160 -7.90 -1.11 -6.39
N LEU A 161 -7.16 -0.06 -6.02
CA LEU A 161 -5.76 -0.16 -5.65
C LEU A 161 -5.57 0.50 -4.28
N ASP A 162 -5.05 -0.25 -3.32
CA ASP A 162 -4.53 0.26 -2.07
C ASP A 162 -3.03 -0.04 -2.01
N LEU A 163 -2.20 1.01 -2.00
CA LEU A 163 -0.75 0.90 -1.95
C LEU A 163 -0.22 1.69 -0.76
N ASP A 164 0.04 0.99 0.34
CA ASP A 164 0.62 1.55 1.55
C ASP A 164 2.02 1.01 1.79
N THR A 165 3.00 1.73 1.25
CA THR A 165 4.42 1.39 1.34
C THR A 165 5.16 2.28 2.35
N ALA A 166 4.45 2.94 3.27
CA ALA A 166 5.02 3.93 4.19
C ALA A 166 6.19 3.40 5.06
N ALA A 167 6.16 2.11 5.34
CA ALA A 167 7.13 1.37 6.14
C ALA A 167 8.36 0.93 5.34
N CYS A 168 8.41 1.18 4.03
CA CYS A 168 9.48 0.74 3.15
C CYS A 168 9.91 1.82 2.15
N ARG A 169 11.15 1.74 1.70
CA ARG A 169 11.61 2.50 0.54
C ARG A 169 11.41 1.68 -0.73
N LEU A 170 10.78 2.26 -1.73
CA LEU A 170 10.74 1.68 -3.08
C LEU A 170 12.00 2.07 -3.84
N GLU A 171 12.93 1.13 -3.98
CA GLU A 171 14.20 1.36 -4.66
C GLU A 171 14.08 1.01 -6.14
N SER A 172 14.41 1.98 -6.99
CA SER A 172 14.58 1.75 -8.42
C SER A 172 15.97 1.21 -8.68
N GLN A 173 16.09 0.25 -9.60
CA GLN A 173 17.41 -0.13 -10.10
C GLN A 173 17.98 1.05 -10.91
N PRO A 174 19.30 1.26 -10.90
CA PRO A 174 19.93 2.39 -11.59
C PRO A 174 19.60 2.43 -13.10
N ASP A 175 19.36 1.27 -13.71
CA ASP A 175 19.01 1.16 -15.14
C ASP A 175 17.49 1.15 -15.40
N SER A 176 16.66 1.10 -14.35
CA SER A 176 15.21 1.09 -14.51
C SER A 176 14.64 2.50 -14.52
N ASN A 177 14.14 2.93 -15.68
CA ASN A 177 13.35 4.17 -15.80
C ASN A 177 11.91 4.02 -15.26
N VAL A 178 11.69 3.11 -14.32
CA VAL A 178 10.36 2.79 -13.82
C VAL A 178 10.00 3.70 -12.67
N HIS A 179 9.01 4.55 -12.92
CA HIS A 179 8.48 5.47 -11.93
C HIS A 179 7.10 5.00 -11.46
N VAL A 180 7.00 4.59 -10.19
CA VAL A 180 5.77 3.99 -9.63
C VAL A 180 4.56 4.92 -9.77
N CYS A 181 4.75 6.23 -9.56
CA CYS A 181 3.69 7.23 -9.75
C CYS A 181 3.14 7.22 -11.18
N ASN A 182 3.98 7.04 -12.20
CA ASN A 182 3.55 7.02 -13.61
C ASN A 182 2.78 5.73 -13.93
N VAL A 183 3.17 4.62 -13.33
CA VAL A 183 2.43 3.35 -13.47
C VAL A 183 1.04 3.48 -12.84
N ILE A 184 0.93 4.03 -11.63
CA ILE A 184 -0.36 4.27 -10.97
C ILE A 184 -1.22 5.24 -11.78
N SER A 185 -0.62 6.34 -12.25
CA SER A 185 -1.26 7.34 -13.09
C SER A 185 -1.89 6.74 -14.36
N ALA A 186 -1.18 5.82 -15.00
CA ALA A 186 -1.67 5.08 -16.17
C ALA A 186 -2.87 4.15 -15.86
N LEU A 187 -3.06 3.74 -14.59
CA LEU A 187 -4.18 2.90 -14.15
C LEU A 187 -5.43 3.71 -13.78
N LEU A 188 -5.31 5.02 -13.54
CA LEU A 188 -6.44 5.86 -13.13
C LEU A 188 -7.70 5.71 -14.00
N PRO A 189 -7.62 5.55 -15.34
CA PRO A 189 -8.83 5.36 -16.15
C PRO A 189 -9.61 4.07 -15.87
N SER A 190 -8.96 3.00 -15.39
CA SER A 190 -9.61 1.72 -15.07
C SER A 190 -10.03 1.61 -13.60
N LEU A 191 -9.36 2.38 -12.72
CA LEU A 191 -9.64 2.39 -11.29
C LEU A 191 -10.94 3.12 -10.97
N ARG A 192 -11.68 2.57 -10.02
CA ARG A 192 -12.75 3.23 -9.26
C ARG A 192 -12.23 3.81 -7.96
N ARG A 193 -11.24 3.16 -7.33
CA ARG A 193 -10.66 3.56 -6.06
C ARG A 193 -9.14 3.51 -6.12
N LEU A 194 -8.51 4.59 -5.66
CA LEU A 194 -7.08 4.66 -5.37
C LEU A 194 -6.87 5.14 -3.93
N ARG A 195 -6.18 4.34 -3.11
CA ARG A 195 -5.60 4.74 -1.83
C ARG A 195 -4.09 4.55 -1.93
N CYS A 196 -3.32 5.57 -1.62
CA CYS A 196 -1.87 5.50 -1.80
C CYS A 196 -1.12 6.27 -0.73
N ARG A 197 -0.11 5.62 -0.15
CA ARG A 197 0.87 6.19 0.76
C ARG A 197 2.24 5.59 0.44
N MET A 198 3.20 6.42 0.05
CA MET A 198 4.55 5.98 -0.33
C MET A 198 5.60 6.95 0.21
N GLU A 199 6.82 6.49 0.46
CA GLU A 199 7.91 7.38 0.89
C GLU A 199 8.25 8.45 -0.15
N HIS A 200 8.18 8.10 -1.43
CA HIS A 200 8.40 9.03 -2.54
C HIS A 200 7.15 9.10 -3.41
N ILE A 201 6.67 10.31 -3.64
CA ILE A 201 5.48 10.60 -4.44
C ILE A 201 5.65 11.92 -5.18
N CYS A 202 5.06 12.05 -6.37
CA CYS A 202 4.99 13.32 -7.10
C CYS A 202 3.57 13.56 -7.61
N GLU A 203 3.34 14.78 -8.11
CA GLU A 203 2.07 15.21 -8.71
C GLU A 203 1.63 14.36 -9.91
N GLU A 204 2.56 13.71 -10.61
CA GLU A 204 2.25 12.89 -11.80
C GLU A 204 1.34 11.70 -11.47
N ILE A 205 1.32 11.24 -10.21
CA ILE A 205 0.43 10.14 -9.76
C ILE A 205 -1.05 10.47 -9.97
N LEU A 206 -1.42 11.76 -10.02
CA LEU A 206 -2.79 12.26 -10.18
C LEU A 206 -3.06 12.78 -11.60
N GLN A 207 -2.15 12.55 -12.55
CA GLN A 207 -2.32 12.99 -13.95
C GLN A 207 -3.16 11.99 -14.74
N LEU A 208 -4.47 12.23 -14.81
CA LEU A 208 -5.34 11.40 -15.64
C LEU A 208 -4.92 11.46 -17.13
N PRO A 209 -4.63 10.33 -17.80
CA PRO A 209 -4.34 10.29 -19.23
C PRO A 209 -5.46 10.92 -20.06
N SER A 210 -5.12 11.52 -21.21
CA SER A 210 -6.09 12.25 -22.04
C SER A 210 -7.13 11.35 -22.74
N ALA A 211 -6.93 10.03 -22.76
CA ALA A 211 -7.77 9.08 -23.47
C ALA A 211 -8.56 8.20 -22.49
N GLY A 212 -9.89 8.29 -22.54
CA GLY A 212 -10.81 7.38 -21.84
C GLY A 212 -11.80 8.07 -20.92
N SER A 213 -12.94 7.43 -20.71
CA SER A 213 -13.86 7.79 -19.63
C SER A 213 -13.30 7.21 -18.34
N ALA A 214 -12.89 8.06 -17.40
CA ALA A 214 -12.48 7.60 -16.08
C ALA A 214 -13.70 7.02 -15.33
N THR A 215 -13.53 5.84 -14.72
CA THR A 215 -14.49 5.24 -13.79
C THR A 215 -14.16 5.57 -12.33
N LEU A 216 -13.17 6.43 -12.13
CA LEU A 216 -12.64 6.81 -10.83
C LEU A 216 -13.71 7.53 -10.00
N GLU A 217 -13.95 7.02 -8.80
CA GLU A 217 -14.91 7.56 -7.83
C GLU A 217 -14.16 8.10 -6.61
N GLU A 218 -13.06 7.45 -6.23
CA GLU A 218 -12.33 7.74 -4.99
C GLU A 218 -10.83 7.79 -5.20
N VAL A 219 -10.21 8.86 -4.70
CA VAL A 219 -8.76 9.05 -4.69
C VAL A 219 -8.34 9.60 -3.34
N ILE A 220 -7.44 8.90 -2.66
CA ILE A 220 -6.84 9.35 -1.41
C ILE A 220 -5.33 9.18 -1.51
N ILE A 221 -4.61 10.29 -1.39
CA ILE A 221 -3.16 10.31 -1.28
C ILE A 221 -2.80 10.72 0.14
N ASN A 222 -2.16 9.84 0.90
CA ASN A 222 -1.69 10.15 2.23
C ASN A 222 -0.19 10.45 2.21
N MET A 223 0.17 11.69 2.53
CA MET A 223 1.54 12.14 2.62
C MET A 223 2.16 11.89 4.00
N SER A 224 1.34 11.69 5.03
CA SER A 224 1.76 11.49 6.42
C SER A 224 2.25 10.07 6.65
N ILE A 225 3.54 9.95 6.98
CA ILE A 225 4.18 8.69 7.31
C ILE A 225 4.48 8.69 8.80
N PHE A 226 3.69 7.92 9.53
CA PHE A 226 3.88 7.69 10.95
C PHE A 226 4.56 6.34 11.18
N ARG A 227 5.45 6.31 12.16
CA ARG A 227 6.00 5.09 12.72
C ARG A 227 5.42 4.92 14.11
N TYR A 228 4.96 3.71 14.39
CA TYR A 228 4.34 3.35 15.66
C TYR A 228 5.21 2.34 16.41
N HIS A 229 5.19 2.42 17.73
CA HIS A 229 5.68 1.40 18.64
C HIS A 229 4.66 1.27 19.78
N ASP A 230 4.09 0.08 19.98
CA ASP A 230 3.06 -0.16 21.01
C ASP A 230 1.97 0.91 21.04
N ASP A 231 1.39 1.22 19.87
CA ASP A 231 0.36 2.23 19.62
C ASP A 231 0.79 3.71 19.75
N ASP A 232 2.00 4.00 20.23
CA ASP A 232 2.55 5.36 20.31
C ASP A 232 3.27 5.77 19.01
N ILE A 233 3.07 7.02 18.57
CA ILE A 233 3.80 7.58 17.43
C ILE A 233 5.22 7.95 17.87
N ILE A 234 6.19 7.19 17.38
CA ILE A 234 7.62 7.37 17.68
C ILE A 234 8.33 8.29 16.70
N ALA A 235 7.80 8.39 15.47
CA ALA A 235 8.33 9.31 14.47
C ALA A 235 7.26 9.65 13.43
N SER A 236 7.31 10.88 12.95
CA SER A 236 6.48 11.37 11.86
C SER A 236 7.36 12.00 10.80
N ARG A 237 7.03 11.74 9.54
CA ARG A 237 7.66 12.40 8.39
C ARG A 237 6.66 12.55 7.26
N PHE A 238 7.03 13.33 6.27
CA PHE A 238 6.25 13.47 5.04
C PHE A 238 6.84 12.61 3.93
N SER A 239 5.97 12.29 2.97
CA SER A 239 6.41 11.81 1.67
C SER A 239 7.32 12.84 1.00
N LYS A 240 8.36 12.36 0.32
CA LYS A 240 9.33 13.18 -0.42
C LYS A 240 8.97 13.19 -1.90
N SER A 241 9.46 14.17 -2.65
CA SER A 241 9.32 14.17 -4.11
C SER A 241 10.14 13.03 -4.73
N CYS A 242 9.67 12.47 -5.86
CA CYS A 242 10.41 11.43 -6.59
C CYS A 242 11.65 11.94 -7.35
N GLY A 243 11.88 13.26 -7.42
CA GLY A 243 13.00 13.85 -8.15
C GLY A 243 14.29 14.01 -7.35
N ALA A 244 15.42 14.18 -8.05
CA ALA A 244 16.74 14.40 -7.45
C ALA A 244 16.85 15.73 -6.68
N ALA A 245 16.04 16.73 -7.03
CA ALA A 245 15.93 17.96 -6.26
C ALA A 245 14.97 17.72 -5.09
N VAL A 246 15.49 17.79 -3.87
CA VAL A 246 14.67 17.81 -2.66
C VAL A 246 13.78 19.04 -2.73
N ARG A 247 12.50 18.85 -3.05
CA ARG A 247 11.49 19.88 -2.90
C ARG A 247 11.12 19.99 -1.42
N ALA A 248 10.89 21.21 -0.96
CA ALA A 248 10.26 21.44 0.33
C ALA A 248 8.93 20.69 0.39
N VAL A 249 8.59 20.15 1.56
CA VAL A 249 7.35 19.38 1.79
C VAL A 249 6.13 20.21 1.37
N THR A 250 6.12 21.49 1.73
CA THR A 250 5.08 22.46 1.37
C THR A 250 4.88 22.55 -0.14
N SER A 251 5.96 22.60 -0.92
CA SER A 251 5.88 22.68 -2.39
C SER A 251 5.26 21.41 -2.98
N LEU A 252 5.62 20.23 -2.46
CA LEU A 252 5.03 18.96 -2.91
C LEU A 252 3.54 18.88 -2.53
N ARG A 253 3.18 19.29 -1.30
CA ARG A 253 1.79 19.33 -0.82
C ARG A 253 0.93 20.22 -1.72
N ILE A 254 1.35 21.46 -1.96
CA ILE A 254 0.64 22.40 -2.84
C ILE A 254 0.49 21.84 -4.26
N ALA A 255 1.54 21.21 -4.81
CA ALA A 255 1.49 20.59 -6.13
C ALA A 255 0.47 19.45 -6.19
N LEU A 256 0.43 18.58 -5.17
CA LEU A 256 -0.54 17.49 -5.07
C LEU A 256 -1.98 18.01 -4.88
N GLU A 257 -2.20 18.98 -4.00
CA GLU A 257 -3.51 19.63 -3.80
C GLU A 257 -4.02 20.26 -5.11
N THR A 258 -3.15 20.97 -5.83
CA THR A 258 -3.47 21.58 -7.13
C THR A 258 -3.84 20.53 -8.19
N GLN A 259 -3.06 19.45 -8.27
CA GLN A 259 -3.33 18.38 -9.22
C GLN A 259 -4.59 17.59 -8.83
N ALA A 260 -4.87 17.43 -7.54
CA ALA A 260 -6.09 16.79 -7.04
C ALA A 260 -7.34 17.59 -7.45
N VAL A 261 -7.31 18.93 -7.36
CA VAL A 261 -8.41 19.80 -7.84
C VAL A 261 -8.59 19.62 -9.35
N THR A 262 -7.50 19.59 -10.11
CA THR A 262 -7.55 19.36 -11.56
C THR A 262 -8.14 17.98 -11.90
N LEU A 263 -7.78 16.95 -11.15
CA LEU A 263 -8.30 15.60 -11.30
C LEU A 263 -9.80 15.54 -10.97
N ALA A 264 -10.21 16.09 -9.83
CA ALA A 264 -11.61 16.13 -9.40
C ALA A 264 -12.52 16.78 -10.44
N ALA A 265 -12.08 17.87 -11.08
CA ALA A 265 -12.83 18.53 -12.14
C ALA A 265 -12.97 17.70 -13.44
N ARG A 266 -12.10 16.71 -13.65
CA ARG A 266 -12.11 15.83 -14.85
C ARG A 266 -12.86 14.51 -14.64
N ILE A 267 -13.09 14.13 -13.39
CA ILE A 267 -13.83 12.91 -13.06
C ILE A 267 -15.33 13.19 -13.21
N PRO A 268 -16.12 12.30 -13.85
CA PRO A 268 -17.54 12.54 -14.07
C PRO A 268 -18.40 12.48 -12.80
N ASN A 269 -18.07 11.59 -11.86
CA ASN A 269 -18.81 11.39 -10.61
C ASN A 269 -17.85 11.21 -9.42
N PRO A 270 -17.06 12.24 -9.03
CA PRO A 270 -16.12 12.11 -7.94
C PRO A 270 -16.90 12.02 -6.62
N ARG A 271 -16.67 10.95 -5.86
CA ARG A 271 -17.20 10.77 -4.50
C ARG A 271 -16.23 11.35 -3.46
N MET A 272 -14.93 11.14 -3.66
CA MET A 272 -13.88 11.65 -2.76
C MET A 272 -12.57 11.84 -3.52
N VAL A 273 -11.96 13.01 -3.42
CA VAL A 273 -10.60 13.26 -3.93
C VAL A 273 -9.84 14.03 -2.86
N ARG A 274 -8.89 13.37 -2.19
CA ARG A 274 -8.33 13.86 -0.92
C ARG A 274 -6.82 13.74 -0.85
N ILE A 275 -6.19 14.79 -0.32
CA ILE A 275 -4.77 14.79 0.06
C ILE A 275 -4.69 14.86 1.59
N ILE A 276 -4.04 13.88 2.21
CA ILE A 276 -3.86 13.82 3.66
C ILE A 276 -2.44 14.25 4.01
N SER A 277 -2.31 15.11 5.00
CA SER A 277 -1.05 15.58 5.57
C SER A 277 -1.20 15.74 7.09
N HIS A 278 -0.14 16.10 7.81
CA HIS A 278 -0.21 16.44 9.23
C HIS A 278 0.47 17.78 9.47
N LYS A 279 0.20 18.43 10.60
CA LYS A 279 1.01 19.57 11.07
C LYS A 279 1.87 19.13 12.25
N GLY A 280 3.14 19.51 12.21
CA GLY A 280 4.03 19.41 13.36
C GLY A 280 3.79 20.57 14.34
N PRO A 281 4.10 20.41 15.64
CA PRO A 281 4.60 19.19 16.30
C PRO A 281 3.50 18.26 16.81
N PHE A 282 2.23 18.71 16.82
CA PHE A 282 1.13 18.00 17.51
C PHE A 282 0.57 16.79 16.74
N LEU A 283 1.09 16.51 15.55
CA LEU A 283 0.70 15.37 14.70
C LEU A 283 -0.78 15.35 14.34
N GLU A 284 -1.42 16.52 14.37
CA GLU A 284 -2.79 16.68 13.90
C GLU A 284 -2.84 16.36 12.41
N VAL A 285 -3.68 15.41 12.04
CA VAL A 285 -3.85 14.97 10.66
C VAL A 285 -4.97 15.77 10.02
N TYR A 286 -4.69 16.24 8.80
CA TYR A 286 -5.60 17.05 8.02
C TYR A 286 -5.82 16.41 6.65
N ALA A 287 -7.05 16.52 6.16
CA ALA A 287 -7.48 16.14 4.84
C ALA A 287 -7.89 17.37 4.06
N PHE A 288 -7.20 17.64 2.94
CA PHE A 288 -7.69 18.57 1.93
C PHE A 288 -8.61 17.83 0.97
N ASP A 289 -9.89 18.21 0.94
CA ASP A 289 -10.87 17.69 0.00
C ASP A 289 -10.86 18.55 -1.27
N ALA A 290 -10.45 17.99 -2.39
CA ALA A 290 -10.30 18.70 -3.65
C ALA A 290 -11.63 18.97 -4.37
N ILE A 291 -12.72 18.30 -3.99
CA ILE A 291 -14.06 18.51 -4.55
C ILE A 291 -14.66 19.78 -3.95
N THR A 292 -14.66 19.88 -2.62
CA THR A 292 -15.17 21.04 -1.89
C THR A 292 -14.15 22.16 -1.74
N LYS A 293 -12.85 21.84 -1.93
CA LYS A 293 -11.69 22.71 -1.69
C LYS A 293 -11.54 23.14 -0.23
N THR A 294 -12.00 22.32 0.70
CA THR A 294 -11.97 22.59 2.14
C THR A 294 -10.95 21.70 2.86
N ARG A 295 -10.44 22.16 4.01
CA ARG A 295 -9.62 21.34 4.91
C ARG A 295 -10.45 20.81 6.07
N LEU A 296 -10.23 19.55 6.38
CA LEU A 296 -10.89 18.79 7.44
C LEU A 296 -9.81 18.29 8.40
N GLN A 297 -10.02 18.41 9.71
CA GLN A 297 -9.20 17.76 10.71
C GLN A 297 -9.71 16.33 10.93
N LEU A 298 -8.83 15.34 10.93
CA LEU A 298 -9.18 13.94 11.17
C LEU A 298 -8.89 13.60 12.64
N GLU A 299 -9.90 13.11 13.37
CA GLU A 299 -9.77 12.78 14.80
C GLU A 299 -8.90 11.55 15.07
N ASN A 300 -8.94 10.58 14.15
CA ASN A 300 -8.28 9.29 14.32
C ASN A 300 -7.36 9.05 13.13
N ASN A 301 -6.05 9.01 13.38
CA ASN A 301 -4.98 8.78 12.40
C ASN A 301 -5.08 7.45 11.61
N LEU A 302 -6.17 6.69 11.78
CA LEU A 302 -6.39 5.34 11.27
C LEU A 302 -7.26 5.31 10.01
N GLU A 303 -8.25 6.20 9.86
CA GLU A 303 -9.23 6.12 8.77
C GLU A 303 -9.09 7.30 7.79
N TRP A 304 -8.42 7.06 6.66
CA TRP A 304 -8.13 8.08 5.66
C TRP A 304 -9.40 8.66 4.98
N ASP A 305 -10.48 7.89 5.01
CA ASP A 305 -11.79 8.19 4.45
C ASP A 305 -12.81 8.69 5.50
N ALA A 306 -12.38 8.97 6.73
CA ALA A 306 -13.25 9.55 7.76
C ALA A 306 -13.77 10.95 7.35
N ASP A 307 -14.96 11.33 7.82
CA ASP A 307 -15.59 12.62 7.46
C ASP A 307 -14.82 13.83 8.01
N GLY A 308 -14.24 13.72 9.22
CA GLY A 308 -13.47 14.77 9.88
C GLY A 308 -14.31 15.97 10.35
N GLU A 309 -13.65 16.95 10.98
CA GLU A 309 -14.23 18.22 11.41
C GLU A 309 -13.78 19.38 10.51
N LEU A 310 -14.71 20.26 10.12
CA LEU A 310 -14.40 21.44 9.29
C LEU A 310 -13.55 22.44 10.06
N LEU A 311 -12.45 22.87 9.45
CA LEU A 311 -11.65 23.97 9.98
C LEU A 311 -12.24 25.31 9.56
N ASP A 312 -12.29 26.24 10.51
CA ASP A 312 -12.71 27.61 10.24
C ASP A 312 -11.56 28.36 9.53
N GLU A 313 -11.76 28.70 8.25
CA GLU A 313 -10.75 29.31 7.37
C GLU A 313 -10.19 30.64 7.93
N GLY A 314 -10.90 31.27 8.88
CA GLY A 314 -10.48 32.52 9.52
C GLY A 314 -9.31 32.41 10.50
N ASN A 315 -8.89 31.19 10.87
CA ASN A 315 -7.77 30.93 11.78
C ASN A 315 -6.54 30.33 11.09
N GLU A 316 -6.53 30.18 9.76
CA GLU A 316 -5.31 29.95 9.00
C GLU A 316 -4.51 31.27 8.96
N THR A 317 -4.00 31.73 10.11
CA THR A 317 -2.82 32.60 10.06
C THR A 317 -1.77 31.84 9.26
N GLU A 318 -1.09 32.55 8.36
CA GLU A 318 0.12 32.11 7.68
C GLU A 318 1.19 31.85 8.75
N ASP A 319 0.99 30.82 9.57
CA ASP A 319 1.88 30.35 10.60
C ASP A 319 3.02 29.73 9.84
N SER A 320 3.99 30.61 9.53
CA SER A 320 5.40 30.34 9.32
C SER A 320 5.69 28.85 9.44
N GLU A 321 5.49 28.13 8.35
CA GLU A 321 6.15 26.85 8.08
C GLU A 321 7.63 27.19 7.91
N SER A 322 8.27 27.65 8.98
CA SER A 322 9.71 27.59 9.11
C SER A 322 10.01 26.10 9.07
N ASP A 323 10.52 25.66 7.92
CA ASP A 323 11.11 24.37 7.58
C ASP A 323 12.26 24.01 8.56
N LEU A 324 12.02 24.06 9.86
CA LEU A 324 12.98 23.75 10.93
C LEU A 324 13.37 22.26 10.94
N PHE A 325 12.73 21.45 10.10
CA PHE A 325 13.02 20.02 9.92
C PHE A 325 13.40 19.66 8.48
N ALA A 326 13.68 20.63 7.61
CA ALA A 326 14.22 20.34 6.27
C ALA A 326 15.69 19.87 6.31
N ASP A 327 16.35 19.97 7.47
CA ASP A 327 17.75 19.56 7.66
C ASP A 327 17.87 18.16 8.27
N ASP A 328 17.23 17.17 7.64
CA ASP A 328 17.74 15.79 7.67
C ASP A 328 18.86 15.68 6.61
N SER A 329 19.88 16.51 6.75
CA SER A 329 21.19 16.17 6.21
C SER A 329 21.59 14.83 6.84
N PRO A 330 22.09 13.85 6.07
CA PRO A 330 22.71 12.68 6.69
C PRO A 330 23.77 13.21 7.64
N ILE A 331 23.67 12.86 8.93
CA ILE A 331 24.74 13.11 9.89
C ILE A 331 25.97 12.40 9.30
N GLU A 332 26.85 13.15 8.64
CA GLU A 332 28.12 12.59 8.20
C GLU A 332 28.80 12.02 9.45
N PRO A 333 29.32 10.79 9.40
CA PRO A 333 30.08 10.27 10.51
C PRO A 333 31.23 11.24 10.74
N VAL A 334 31.24 11.87 11.92
CA VAL A 334 32.34 12.70 12.38
C VAL A 334 33.59 11.81 12.27
N PHE A 335 34.41 12.09 11.25
CA PHE A 335 35.72 11.48 11.10
C PHE A 335 36.48 11.76 12.39
N ASN A 336 36.67 10.75 13.22
CA ASN A 336 37.54 10.84 14.37
C ASN A 336 38.98 10.71 13.83
N PRO A 337 39.82 11.76 13.84
CA PRO A 337 41.17 11.68 13.31
C PRO A 337 42.14 10.90 14.23
N TYR A 338 41.62 10.14 15.19
CA TYR A 338 42.37 9.31 16.13
C TYR A 338 41.74 7.92 16.27
N SER A 339 41.80 7.13 15.19
CA SER A 339 41.58 5.68 15.21
C SER A 339 42.51 5.00 14.21
#